data_AF-A0AAU9TSY4-F1
#
_entry.id   AF-A0AAU9TSY4-F1
#
_cell.length_a   1.000
_cell.length_b   1.000
_cell.length_c   1.000
_cell.angle_alpha   90.00
_cell.angle_beta   90.00
_cell.angle_gamma   90.00
#
_symmetry.space_group_name_H-M   'P 1'
#
loop_
_entity.id
_entity.type
_entity.pdbx_description
1 polymer ?
#
loop_
_entity_poly.entity_id
_entity_poly.type
_entity_poly.pdbx_seq_one_letter_code
_entity_poly.pdbx_strand_id
1 'polypeptide(L)'
;MAQKTSAKEKEREFIIECIQLYRDLPALWNVKSKLYHDRDKKSMAYDLLLSKYQEMFPKANKDDLKKKFNALRTNYRKELKKHMDSMKSGASADSIYEPTLWYYSDMNFLHDQEMACDSESSMDITQNSDTQNSVEDDVEQNTVCL
;
A
#
# COMPACT_ATOMS: atom_id res chain seq x y z
N MET A 1 -32.46 -18.34 10.76
CA MET A 1 -31.10 -18.75 11.16
C MET A 1 -30.28 -17.48 11.36
N ALA A 2 -30.04 -17.06 12.61
CA ALA A 2 -29.22 -15.89 12.90
C ALA A 2 -27.75 -16.27 12.71
N GLN A 3 -27.13 -15.77 11.64
CA GLN A 3 -25.73 -16.01 11.37
C GLN A 3 -24.90 -15.30 12.44
N LYS A 4 -24.19 -16.07 13.25
CA LYS A 4 -23.19 -15.58 14.21
C LYS A 4 -21.98 -15.12 13.39
N THR A 5 -22.04 -13.92 12.83
CA THR A 5 -20.88 -13.31 12.17
C THR A 5 -19.80 -13.06 13.21
N SER A 6 -18.69 -13.79 13.09
CA SER A 6 -17.50 -13.64 13.93
C SER A 6 -16.97 -12.22 13.78
N ALA A 7 -16.51 -11.59 14.88
CA ALA A 7 -15.97 -10.23 14.86
C ALA A 7 -14.86 -10.05 13.80
N LYS A 8 -14.11 -11.12 13.52
CA LYS A 8 -13.07 -11.15 12.47
C LYS A 8 -13.63 -11.04 11.05
N GLU A 9 -14.83 -11.56 10.80
CA GLU A 9 -15.44 -11.51 9.46
C GLU A 9 -15.91 -10.09 9.16
N LYS A 10 -16.54 -9.44 10.14
CA LYS A 10 -16.94 -8.03 10.03
C LYS A 10 -15.73 -7.12 9.79
N GLU A 11 -14.62 -7.39 10.46
CA GLU A 11 -13.37 -6.65 10.22
C GLU A 11 -12.88 -6.87 8.78
N ARG A 12 -12.90 -8.10 8.26
CA ARG A 12 -12.50 -8.38 6.87
C ARG A 12 -13.39 -7.63 5.87
N GLU A 13 -14.71 -7.76 5.99
CA GLU A 13 -15.67 -7.06 5.14
C GLU A 13 -15.42 -5.55 5.14
N PHE A 14 -15.20 -4.96 6.31
CA PHE A 14 -14.89 -3.54 6.44
C PHE A 14 -13.56 -3.14 5.79
N ILE A 15 -12.53 -3.97 5.92
CA ILE A 15 -11.25 -3.73 5.23
C ILE A 15 -11.44 -3.82 3.71
N ILE A 16 -12.28 -4.73 3.20
CA ILE A 16 -12.62 -4.78 1.77
C ILE A 16 -13.26 -3.47 1.33
N GLU A 17 -14.24 -2.95 2.08
CA GLU A 17 -14.86 -1.64 1.78
C GLU A 17 -13.81 -0.52 1.74
N CYS A 18 -12.84 -0.53 2.67
CA CYS A 18 -11.74 0.44 2.67
C CYS A 18 -10.84 0.29 1.44
N ILE A 19 -10.57 -0.94 1.00
CA ILE A 19 -9.78 -1.22 -0.22
C ILE A 19 -10.52 -0.74 -1.46
N GLN A 20 -11.82 -0.96 -1.53
CA GLN A 20 -12.66 -0.48 -2.64
C GLN A 20 -12.69 1.05 -2.70
N LEU A 21 -12.86 1.72 -1.57
CA LEU A 21 -12.75 3.17 -1.50
C LEU A 21 -11.35 3.66 -1.92
N TYR A 22 -10.30 2.99 -1.49
CA TYR A 22 -8.93 3.31 -1.89
C TYR A 22 -8.72 3.15 -3.41
N ARG A 23 -9.31 2.12 -4.03
CA ARG A 23 -9.30 1.93 -5.49
C ARG A 23 -9.93 3.11 -6.22
N ASP A 24 -11.02 3.66 -5.71
CA ASP A 24 -11.72 4.81 -6.29
C ASP A 24 -10.99 6.15 -6.10
N LEU A 25 -9.89 6.14 -5.33
CA LEU A 25 -9.06 7.32 -5.03
C LEU A 25 -7.71 7.24 -5.76
N PRO A 26 -7.65 7.49 -7.09
CA PRO A 26 -6.43 7.40 -7.89
C PRO A 26 -5.33 8.36 -7.43
N ALA A 27 -5.67 9.42 -6.67
CA ALA A 27 -4.69 10.31 -6.05
C ALA A 27 -3.76 9.59 -5.04
N LEU A 28 -4.21 8.45 -4.49
CA LEU A 28 -3.45 7.70 -3.47
C LEU A 28 -2.55 6.62 -4.06
N TRP A 29 -2.91 6.03 -5.19
CA TRP A 29 -2.22 4.87 -5.72
C TRP A 29 -1.77 5.02 -7.16
N ASN A 30 -2.47 5.78 -8.00
CA ASN A 30 -2.23 5.77 -9.43
C ASN A 30 -1.15 6.76 -9.87
N VAL A 31 0.11 6.31 -9.86
CA VAL A 31 1.28 7.11 -10.27
C VAL A 31 1.15 7.69 -11.68
N LYS A 32 0.44 7.01 -12.59
CA LYS A 32 0.21 7.48 -13.97
C LYS A 32 -0.84 8.59 -14.04
N SER A 33 -1.62 8.81 -12.98
CA SER A 33 -2.65 9.85 -12.92
C SER A 33 -2.05 11.20 -12.53
N LYS A 34 -2.55 12.28 -13.15
CA LYS A 34 -2.23 13.65 -12.73
C LYS A 34 -2.62 13.92 -11.28
N LEU A 35 -3.69 13.28 -10.81
CA LEU A 35 -4.19 13.41 -9.44
C LEU A 35 -3.21 12.92 -8.38
N TYR A 36 -2.30 12.00 -8.73
CA TYR A 36 -1.29 11.50 -7.80
C TYR A 36 -0.24 12.55 -7.44
N HIS A 37 0.02 13.47 -8.37
CA HIS A 37 0.99 14.55 -8.21
C HIS A 37 0.38 15.80 -7.56
N ASP A 38 -0.95 15.85 -7.46
CA ASP A 38 -1.68 16.93 -6.81
C ASP A 38 -1.73 16.70 -5.29
N ARG A 39 -1.04 17.57 -4.54
CA ARG A 39 -0.93 17.48 -3.08
C ARG A 39 -2.27 17.66 -2.38
N ASP A 40 -3.12 18.55 -2.89
CA ASP A 40 -4.41 18.85 -2.27
C ASP A 40 -5.39 17.71 -2.50
N LYS A 41 -5.41 17.15 -3.71
CA LYS A 41 -6.20 15.94 -4.03
C LYS A 41 -5.73 14.74 -3.21
N LYS A 42 -4.43 14.56 -3.02
CA LYS A 42 -3.87 13.50 -2.18
C LYS A 42 -4.28 13.69 -0.70
N SER A 43 -4.22 14.91 -0.17
CA SER A 43 -4.67 15.16 1.21
C SER A 43 -6.16 14.86 1.36
N MET A 44 -7.02 15.40 0.48
CA MET A 44 -8.47 15.17 0.52
C MET A 44 -8.82 13.69 0.41
N ALA A 45 -8.12 12.95 -0.44
CA ALA A 45 -8.33 11.51 -0.57
C ALA A 45 -7.96 10.74 0.71
N TYR A 46 -6.85 11.11 1.37
CA TYR A 46 -6.50 10.53 2.67
C TYR A 46 -7.50 10.89 3.76
N ASP A 47 -8.02 12.11 3.77
CA ASP A 47 -9.05 12.54 4.71
C ASP A 47 -10.33 11.71 4.56
N LEU A 48 -10.81 11.54 3.32
CA LEU A 48 -12.00 10.72 3.04
C LEU A 48 -11.81 9.26 3.47
N LEU A 49 -10.67 8.67 3.11
CA LEU A 49 -10.37 7.28 3.47
C LEU A 49 -10.19 7.10 4.99
N LEU A 50 -9.60 8.09 5.68
CA LEU A 50 -9.47 8.08 7.12
C LEU A 50 -10.83 8.17 7.81
N SER A 51 -11.73 9.03 7.34
CA SER A 51 -13.09 9.14 7.88
C SER A 51 -13.81 7.79 7.82
N LYS A 52 -13.72 7.07 6.69
CA LYS A 52 -14.26 5.71 6.57
C LYS A 52 -13.58 4.76 7.56
N TYR A 53 -12.25 4.74 7.62
CA TYR A 53 -11.48 3.84 8.49
C TYR A 53 -11.78 4.05 9.99
N GLN A 54 -12.06 5.28 10.39
CA GLN A 54 -12.41 5.63 11.77
C GLN A 54 -13.78 5.12 12.22
N GLU A 55 -14.67 4.72 11.30
CA GLU A 55 -15.94 4.06 11.65
C GLU A 55 -15.73 2.78 12.46
N MET A 56 -14.66 2.03 12.17
CA MET A 56 -14.28 0.82 12.92
C MET A 56 -13.12 1.06 13.88
N PHE A 57 -12.19 1.97 13.55
CA PHE A 57 -11.02 2.29 14.37
C PHE A 57 -11.00 3.77 14.77
N PRO A 58 -11.81 4.21 15.75
CA PRO A 58 -12.01 5.64 16.06
C PRO A 58 -10.75 6.41 16.47
N LYS A 59 -9.72 5.70 16.95
CA LYS A 59 -8.44 6.29 17.40
C LYS A 59 -7.38 6.32 16.30
N ALA A 60 -7.67 5.81 15.11
CA ALA A 60 -6.70 5.75 14.03
C ALA A 60 -6.41 7.16 13.49
N ASN A 61 -5.15 7.41 13.16
CA ASN A 61 -4.71 8.62 12.47
C ASN A 61 -4.28 8.32 11.02
N LYS A 62 -3.88 9.36 10.26
CA LYS A 62 -3.42 9.22 8.88
C LYS A 62 -2.20 8.30 8.75
N ASP A 63 -1.32 8.26 9.74
CA ASP A 63 -0.10 7.44 9.70
C ASP A 63 -0.42 5.96 9.93
N ASP A 64 -1.35 5.65 10.82
CA ASP A 64 -1.87 4.29 11.01
C ASP A 64 -2.52 3.77 9.73
N LEU A 65 -3.31 4.62 9.07
CA LEU A 65 -3.94 4.30 7.79
C LEU A 65 -2.88 4.02 6.72
N LYS A 66 -1.88 4.89 6.57
CA LYS A 66 -0.78 4.69 5.63
C LYS A 66 -0.02 3.40 5.92
N LYS A 67 0.33 3.15 7.18
CA LYS A 67 1.01 1.91 7.62
C LYS A 67 0.18 0.68 7.25
N LYS A 68 -1.14 0.71 7.50
CA LYS A 68 -2.06 -0.38 7.16
C LYS A 68 -2.09 -0.65 5.66
N PHE A 69 -2.28 0.39 4.83
CA PHE A 69 -2.31 0.23 3.37
C PHE A 69 -0.95 -0.19 2.80
N ASN A 70 0.15 0.32 3.33
CA ASN A 70 1.49 -0.11 2.94
C ASN A 70 1.73 -1.60 3.26
N ALA A 71 1.26 -2.08 4.40
CA ALA A 71 1.32 -3.50 4.75
C ALA A 71 0.47 -4.37 3.79
N LEU A 72 -0.75 -3.93 3.47
CA LEU A 72 -1.62 -4.60 2.49
C LEU A 72 -0.95 -4.69 1.11
N ARG A 73 -0.39 -3.58 0.61
CA ARG A 73 0.34 -3.53 -0.67
C ARG A 73 1.56 -4.45 -0.66
N THR A 74 2.33 -4.43 0.43
CA THR A 74 3.52 -5.29 0.56
C THR A 74 3.15 -6.76 0.50
N ASN A 75 2.09 -7.17 1.18
CA ASN A 75 1.60 -8.55 1.14
C ASN A 75 1.06 -8.92 -0.24
N TYR A 76 0.29 -8.03 -0.87
CA TYR A 76 -0.20 -8.22 -2.23
C TYR A 76 0.96 -8.42 -3.22
N ARG A 77 1.99 -7.55 -3.19
CA ARG A 77 3.17 -7.65 -4.06
C ARG A 77 3.92 -8.97 -3.86
N LYS A 78 4.11 -9.41 -2.61
CA LYS A 78 4.74 -10.72 -2.31
C LYS A 78 3.93 -11.87 -2.89
N GLU A 79 2.61 -11.81 -2.77
CA GLU A 79 1.73 -12.85 -3.27
C GLU A 79 1.69 -12.86 -4.82
N LEU A 80 1.62 -11.68 -5.43
CA LEU A 80 1.71 -11.50 -6.88
C LEU A 80 3.02 -12.06 -7.43
N LYS A 81 4.14 -11.78 -6.76
CA LYS A 81 5.45 -12.31 -7.15
C LYS A 81 5.48 -13.84 -7.17
N LYS A 82 4.95 -14.51 -6.13
CA LYS A 82 4.86 -15.98 -6.11
C LYS A 82 4.05 -16.52 -7.29
N HIS A 83 2.90 -15.90 -7.55
CA HIS A 83 2.04 -16.28 -8.69
C HIS A 83 2.80 -16.12 -10.02
N MET A 84 3.50 -14.99 -10.22
CA MET A 84 4.29 -14.74 -11.43
C MET A 84 5.51 -15.67 -11.56
N ASP A 85 6.24 -15.93 -10.49
CA ASP A 85 7.39 -16.84 -10.47
C ASP A 85 6.97 -18.28 -10.80
N SER A 86 5.79 -18.72 -10.32
CA SER A 86 5.22 -20.02 -10.68
C SER A 86 4.89 -20.13 -12.17
N MET A 87 4.45 -19.03 -12.80
CA MET A 87 4.14 -18.99 -14.23
C MET A 87 5.43 -18.99 -15.09
N LYS A 88 6.50 -18.31 -14.63
CA LYS A 88 7.74 -18.14 -15.39
C LYS A 88 8.65 -19.37 -15.38
N SER A 89 8.57 -20.20 -14.34
CA SER A 89 9.49 -21.33 -14.12
C SER A 89 9.24 -22.55 -15.02
N GLY A 90 8.40 -22.44 -16.05
CA GLY A 90 8.09 -23.53 -16.97
C GLY A 90 7.33 -24.67 -16.30
N ALA A 91 6.70 -24.37 -15.16
CA ALA A 91 5.91 -25.32 -14.40
C ALA A 91 4.71 -25.77 -15.27
N SER A 92 4.40 -27.07 -15.25
CA SER A 92 3.20 -27.61 -15.92
C SER A 92 1.97 -26.81 -15.47
N ALA A 93 0.95 -26.63 -16.33
CA ALA A 93 -0.24 -25.85 -16.02
C ALA A 93 -0.94 -26.25 -14.70
N ASP A 94 -0.72 -27.50 -14.24
CA ASP A 94 -1.18 -28.04 -12.95
C ASP A 94 -0.41 -27.55 -11.71
N SER A 95 0.59 -26.66 -11.86
CA SER A 95 1.46 -26.20 -10.76
C SER A 95 1.54 -24.68 -10.62
N ILE A 96 0.63 -23.94 -11.26
CA ILE A 96 0.50 -22.49 -11.08
C ILE A 96 0.03 -22.23 -9.64
N TYR A 97 0.75 -21.37 -8.92
CA TYR A 97 0.41 -21.01 -7.56
C TYR A 97 -0.84 -20.13 -7.53
N GLU A 98 -1.90 -20.57 -6.87
CA GLU A 98 -3.09 -19.73 -6.65
C GLU A 98 -2.94 -18.84 -5.40
N PRO A 99 -3.16 -17.52 -5.50
CA PRO A 99 -3.08 -16.61 -4.36
C PRO A 99 -4.10 -16.96 -3.28
N THR A 100 -3.65 -17.07 -2.02
CA THR A 100 -4.51 -17.44 -0.88
C THR A 100 -5.00 -16.23 -0.08
N LEU A 101 -4.57 -15.04 -0.49
CA LEU A 101 -4.84 -13.80 0.22
C LEU A 101 -6.30 -13.37 -0.02
N TRP A 102 -7.08 -13.27 1.06
CA TRP A 102 -8.53 -13.06 0.99
C TRP A 102 -8.98 -11.74 0.35
N TYR A 103 -8.10 -10.73 0.26
CA TYR A 103 -8.33 -9.46 -0.45
C TYR A 103 -7.55 -9.36 -1.76
N TYR A 104 -6.99 -10.47 -2.27
CA TYR A 104 -6.16 -10.45 -3.47
C TYR A 104 -6.90 -9.87 -4.69
N SER A 105 -8.14 -10.31 -4.90
CA SER A 105 -9.00 -9.86 -6.00
C SER A 105 -9.25 -8.35 -5.95
N ASP A 106 -9.57 -7.82 -4.77
CA ASP A 106 -9.85 -6.39 -4.59
C ASP A 106 -8.62 -5.51 -4.79
N MET A 107 -7.41 -6.01 -4.56
CA MET A 107 -6.14 -5.30 -4.78
C MET A 107 -5.60 -5.44 -6.22
N ASN A 108 -6.26 -6.19 -7.09
CA ASN A 108 -5.74 -6.49 -8.42
C ASN A 108 -5.58 -5.26 -9.34
N PHE A 109 -6.24 -4.15 -9.03
CA PHE A 109 -6.06 -2.88 -9.76
C PHE A 109 -4.63 -2.30 -9.65
N LEU A 110 -3.82 -2.79 -8.70
CA LEU A 110 -2.40 -2.42 -8.56
C LEU A 110 -1.46 -3.18 -9.48
N HIS A 111 -1.93 -4.28 -10.10
CA HIS A 111 -1.10 -5.20 -10.89
C HIS A 111 -0.20 -4.49 -11.90
N ASP A 112 -0.77 -3.63 -12.74
CA ASP A 112 -0.06 -2.92 -13.82
C ASP A 112 1.05 -1.98 -13.32
N GLN A 113 0.97 -1.52 -12.07
CA GLN A 113 1.98 -0.65 -11.47
C GLN A 113 3.08 -1.44 -10.78
N GLU A 114 2.71 -2.52 -10.10
CA GLU A 114 3.67 -3.39 -9.42
C GLU A 114 4.54 -4.13 -10.45
N MET A 115 3.97 -4.58 -11.58
CA MET A 115 4.74 -5.20 -12.68
C MET A 115 5.73 -4.24 -13.35
N ALA A 116 5.41 -2.94 -13.40
CA ALA A 116 6.30 -1.95 -13.98
C ALA A 116 7.50 -1.62 -13.05
N CYS A 117 7.33 -1.73 -11.74
CA CYS A 117 8.37 -1.45 -10.74
C CYS A 117 9.39 -2.58 -10.57
N ASP A 118 9.08 -3.82 -10.94
CA ASP A 118 10.01 -4.95 -10.79
C ASP A 118 11.25 -4.88 -11.73
N SER A 119 11.33 -3.86 -12.60
CA SER A 119 12.54 -3.54 -13.37
C SER A 119 13.58 -2.74 -12.56
N GLU A 120 13.22 -2.18 -11.41
CA GLU A 120 14.13 -1.37 -10.58
C GLU A 120 14.52 -2.11 -9.29
N SER A 121 15.60 -2.89 -9.38
CA SER A 121 16.61 -3.16 -8.34
C SER A 121 16.15 -3.20 -6.87
N SER A 122 16.13 -4.43 -6.33
CA SER A 122 16.15 -4.80 -4.90
C SER A 122 16.98 -3.88 -4.00
N MET A 123 16.33 -3.11 -3.12
CA MET A 123 16.85 -2.78 -1.79
C MET A 123 15.71 -2.77 -0.77
N ASP A 124 15.81 -3.66 0.22
CA ASP A 124 14.96 -3.72 1.40
C ASP A 124 15.21 -2.48 2.27
N ILE A 125 14.27 -1.53 2.27
CA ILE A 125 14.30 -0.41 3.22
C ILE A 125 13.42 -0.80 4.41
N THR A 126 14.04 -1.50 5.34
CA THR A 126 13.57 -1.58 6.72
C THR A 126 13.89 -0.24 7.38
N GLN A 127 12.97 0.74 7.30
CA GLN A 127 13.17 2.05 7.92
C GLN A 127 12.80 1.97 9.42
N ASN A 128 13.83 1.79 10.23
CA ASN A 128 13.81 1.94 11.67
C ASN A 128 13.48 3.40 12.01
N SER A 129 12.37 3.63 12.70
CA SER A 129 11.99 4.95 13.23
C SER A 129 12.64 5.14 14.60
N ASP A 130 13.65 5.98 14.69
CA ASP A 130 14.03 6.61 15.95
C ASP A 130 14.28 8.10 15.76
N THR A 131 13.44 8.85 16.47
CA THR A 131 13.43 10.30 16.63
C THR A 131 14.50 10.70 17.64
N GLN A 132 15.34 11.71 17.36
CA GLN A 132 15.71 12.77 18.33
C GLN A 132 16.55 13.91 17.73
N ASN A 133 15.90 15.06 17.59
CA ASN A 133 16.23 16.41 18.08
C ASN A 133 17.66 17.01 17.97
N SER A 134 17.72 18.18 17.29
CA SER A 134 18.44 19.46 17.59
C SER A 134 19.89 19.48 18.09
N VAL A 135 20.79 20.15 17.33
CA VAL A 135 21.55 21.41 17.63
C VAL A 135 22.59 21.66 16.51
N GLU A 136 22.50 22.78 15.77
CA GLU A 136 23.31 24.02 15.82
C GLU A 136 24.56 24.05 14.91
N ASP A 137 24.77 25.24 14.35
CA ASP A 137 25.74 25.75 13.36
C ASP A 137 27.14 25.13 13.28
N ASP A 138 27.68 25.07 12.05
CA ASP A 138 28.92 25.80 11.75
C ASP A 138 29.04 26.18 10.26
N VAL A 139 29.60 27.36 10.04
CA VAL A 139 29.85 28.03 8.78
C VAL A 139 31.25 27.61 8.30
N GLU A 140 31.41 27.18 7.04
CA GLU A 140 32.51 27.69 6.19
C GLU A 140 32.48 27.17 4.74
N GLN A 141 32.38 28.16 3.84
CA GLN A 141 33.25 28.38 2.67
C GLN A 141 33.71 27.17 1.82
N ASN A 142 33.33 27.16 0.54
CA ASN A 142 34.16 27.65 -0.57
C ASN A 142 34.01 26.82 -1.87
N THR A 143 34.00 27.56 -2.99
CA THR A 143 34.45 27.17 -4.34
C THR A 143 33.59 26.26 -5.22
N VAL A 144 32.89 26.96 -6.12
CA VAL A 144 32.73 26.71 -7.57
C VAL A 144 33.53 25.54 -8.17
N CYS A 145 32.88 24.68 -8.94
CA CYS A 145 33.49 24.07 -10.12
C CYS A 145 32.47 24.06 -11.25
N LEU A 146 32.94 24.50 -12.44
CA LEU A 146 32.18 24.79 -13.66
C LEU A 146 31.31 23.64 -14.16
#